data_AF-A0A830DHF6-F1
#
_entry.id   AF-A0A830DHF6-F1
#
_cell.length_a   1.000
_cell.length_b   1.000
_cell.length_c   1.000
_cell.angle_alpha   90.00
_cell.angle_beta   90.00
_cell.angle_gamma   90.00
#
_symmetry.space_group_name_H-M   'P 1'
#
loop_
_entity.id
_entity.type
_entity.pdbx_description
1 polymer ?
#
loop_
_entity_poly.entity_id
_entity_poly.type
_entity_poly.pdbx_seq_one_letter_code
_entity_poly.pdbx_strand_id
1 'polypeptide(L)'
;VSRSQLELELKHSLARDYQFLVVAEQSGQLYHVRQYVLPRMGPDGSFVDDVSYGPLIDDENSAPDKTVGFDVHKYNPENGSLEYMDRSLDGLAFFIGPNNGFALSAAEYPELKPDSIYYTGMGSHDVGIFNYRDETFSPCFYPCDVQSVERTNGPMWFTPTPLVRFPFLVENDDGSLSCATSSFTYPSRTKLDETLLK
;
A
#
# COMPACT_ATOMS: atom_id res chain seq x y z
N VAL A 1 6.33 22.77 6.89
CA VAL A 1 7.47 22.05 7.53
C VAL A 1 8.13 21.26 6.44
N SER A 2 9.44 21.35 6.25
CA SER A 2 10.15 20.58 5.22
C SER A 2 10.19 19.09 5.59
N ARG A 3 10.23 18.18 4.60
CA ARG A 3 10.59 16.78 4.82
C ARG A 3 11.87 16.69 5.63
N SER A 4 11.95 15.70 6.53
CA SER A 4 13.16 15.55 7.33
C SER A 4 14.34 15.21 6.42
N GLN A 5 15.49 15.84 6.64
CA GLN A 5 16.68 15.58 5.84
C GLN A 5 17.10 14.10 5.90
N LEU A 6 16.90 13.47 7.06
CA LEU A 6 17.14 12.05 7.29
C LEU A 6 16.27 11.16 6.39
N GLU A 7 14.97 11.46 6.26
CA GLU A 7 14.07 10.71 5.36
C GLU A 7 14.55 10.79 3.92
N LEU A 8 14.90 11.98 3.44
CA LEU A 8 15.42 12.19 2.09
C LEU A 8 16.69 11.38 1.85
N GLU A 9 17.64 11.43 2.79
CA GLU A 9 18.88 10.65 2.70
C GLU A 9 18.59 9.15 2.64
N LEU A 10 17.70 8.63 3.49
CA LEU A 10 17.32 7.21 3.50
C LEU A 10 16.63 6.78 2.19
N LYS A 11 15.69 7.59 1.69
CA LYS A 11 14.99 7.35 0.41
C LYS A 11 15.94 7.28 -0.77
N HIS A 12 16.98 8.12 -0.79
CA HIS A 12 17.89 8.23 -1.93
C HIS A 12 19.07 7.23 -1.91
N SER A 13 19.50 6.76 -0.74
CA SER A 13 20.76 6.02 -0.62
C SER A 13 20.63 4.53 -0.27
N LEU A 14 19.57 4.15 0.47
CA LEU A 14 19.51 2.82 1.12
C LEU A 14 18.16 2.10 0.95
N ALA A 15 17.08 2.84 0.71
CA ALA A 15 15.75 2.25 0.60
C ALA A 15 15.52 1.54 -0.73
N ARG A 16 14.88 0.38 -0.68
CA ARG A 16 14.18 -0.20 -1.84
C ARG A 16 12.88 0.56 -2.05
N ASP A 17 12.55 0.85 -3.31
CA ASP A 17 11.25 1.42 -3.66
C ASP A 17 10.31 0.38 -4.26
N TYR A 18 9.16 0.21 -3.61
CA TYR A 18 8.06 -0.60 -4.12
C TYR A 18 7.00 0.31 -4.73
N GLN A 19 6.46 -0.08 -5.87
CA GLN A 19 5.52 0.72 -6.64
C GLN A 19 4.15 0.06 -6.66
N PHE A 20 3.13 0.85 -6.38
CA PHE A 20 1.75 0.39 -6.30
C PHE A 20 0.85 1.29 -7.14
N LEU A 21 -0.04 0.67 -7.88
CA LEU A 21 -1.21 1.33 -8.44
C LEU A 21 -2.33 1.28 -7.41
N VAL A 22 -2.86 2.46 -7.06
CA VAL A 22 -3.98 2.61 -6.13
C VAL A 22 -5.18 3.19 -6.88
N VAL A 23 -6.33 2.57 -6.70
CA VAL A 23 -7.60 3.05 -7.27
C VAL A 23 -8.48 3.60 -6.14
N ALA A 24 -8.90 4.86 -6.22
CA ALA A 24 -9.95 5.36 -5.35
C ALA A 24 -11.30 4.78 -5.78
N GLU A 25 -11.88 3.91 -4.95
CA GLU A 25 -13.06 3.10 -5.29
C GLU A 25 -14.25 3.96 -5.71
N GLN A 26 -14.51 5.06 -5.00
CA GLN A 26 -15.67 5.91 -5.25
C GLN A 26 -15.57 6.69 -6.57
N SER A 27 -14.37 7.10 -6.96
CA SER A 27 -14.16 8.01 -8.09
C SER A 27 -13.54 7.36 -9.31
N GLY A 28 -12.92 6.19 -9.16
CA GLY A 28 -12.05 5.58 -10.16
C GLY A 28 -10.73 6.33 -10.38
N GLN A 29 -10.44 7.37 -9.58
CA GLN A 29 -9.21 8.13 -9.68
C GLN A 29 -8.01 7.23 -9.39
N LEU A 30 -7.00 7.29 -10.26
CA LEU A 30 -5.78 6.50 -10.15
C LEU A 30 -4.68 7.28 -9.46
N TYR A 31 -3.88 6.56 -8.67
CA TYR A 31 -2.71 7.07 -7.97
C TYR A 31 -1.54 6.10 -8.12
N HIS A 32 -0.37 6.66 -8.35
CA HIS A 32 0.90 5.95 -8.28
C HIS A 32 1.53 6.20 -6.91
N VAL A 33 1.81 5.13 -6.17
CA VAL A 33 2.39 5.22 -4.84
C VAL A 33 3.72 4.50 -4.79
N ARG A 34 4.74 5.19 -4.29
CA ARG A 34 6.04 4.62 -3.97
C ARG A 34 6.15 4.43 -2.46
N GLN A 35 6.49 3.22 -2.03
CA GLN A 35 6.83 2.91 -0.66
C GLN A 35 8.34 2.74 -0.56
N TYR A 36 8.97 3.39 0.42
CA TYR A 36 10.40 3.31 0.65
C TYR A 36 10.66 2.44 1.87
N VAL A 37 11.43 1.37 1.67
CA VAL A 37 11.66 0.33 2.67
C VAL A 37 13.15 0.13 2.86
N LEU A 38 13.64 0.27 4.09
CA LEU A 38 14.99 -0.11 4.47
C LEU A 38 15.04 -1.62 4.73
N PRO A 39 15.92 -2.36 4.05
CA PRO A 39 16.07 -3.78 4.30
C PRO A 39 16.87 -4.04 5.59
N ARG A 40 16.62 -5.19 6.23
CA ARG A 40 17.46 -5.74 7.31
C ARG A 40 17.73 -4.78 8.48
N MET A 41 16.66 -4.23 9.06
CA MET A 41 16.77 -3.40 10.26
C MET A 41 16.85 -4.28 11.51
N GLY A 42 17.83 -4.02 12.37
CA GLY A 42 17.95 -4.68 13.67
C GLY A 42 16.78 -4.32 14.60
N PRO A 43 16.56 -5.09 15.68
CA PRO A 43 15.48 -4.85 16.64
C PRO A 43 15.52 -3.47 17.31
N ASP A 44 16.71 -2.84 17.34
CA ASP A 44 16.98 -1.51 17.88
C ASP A 44 16.84 -0.38 16.84
N GLY A 45 16.47 -0.72 15.59
CA GLY A 45 16.38 0.23 14.49
C GLY A 45 17.72 0.61 13.88
N SER A 46 18.81 -0.12 14.18
CA SER A 46 20.09 0.04 13.51
C SER A 46 20.14 -0.74 12.19
N PHE A 47 20.98 -0.30 11.25
CA PHE A 47 21.23 -1.04 10.03
C PHE A 47 22.13 -2.24 10.34
N VAL A 48 21.71 -3.45 9.97
CA VAL A 48 22.60 -4.61 10.04
C VAL A 48 23.47 -4.58 8.79
N ASP A 49 24.60 -3.87 8.87
CA ASP A 49 25.62 -3.89 7.82
C ASP A 49 26.12 -5.34 7.64
N ASP A 50 26.42 -5.73 6.41
CA ASP A 50 26.65 -7.10 5.97
C ASP A 50 27.99 -7.65 6.50
N VAL A 51 28.11 -7.76 7.81
CA VAL A 51 29.23 -8.40 8.50
C VAL A 51 28.77 -9.80 8.86
N SER A 52 29.15 -10.74 8.00
CA SER A 52 29.11 -12.18 8.25
C SER A 52 29.66 -12.48 9.65
N TYR A 53 28.77 -12.65 10.63
CA TYR A 53 29.09 -13.43 11.80
C TYR A 53 29.16 -14.88 11.32
N GLY A 54 30.33 -15.50 11.50
CA GLY A 54 30.64 -16.88 11.08
C GLY A 54 29.68 -17.94 11.65
N PRO A 55 30.01 -19.23 11.49
CA PRO A 55 29.15 -20.29 10.97
C PRO A 55 28.01 -20.80 11.90
N LEU A 56 27.35 -19.93 12.67
CA LEU A 56 26.37 -20.31 13.71
C LEU A 56 25.10 -19.44 13.74
N ILE A 57 24.82 -18.61 12.72
CA ILE A 57 23.48 -18.04 12.55
C ILE A 57 22.94 -18.53 11.20
N ASP A 58 22.25 -19.67 11.28
CA ASP A 58 21.60 -20.34 10.16
C ASP A 58 20.30 -19.64 9.72
N ASP A 59 20.29 -18.30 9.67
CA ASP A 59 19.13 -17.61 9.11
C ASP A 59 19.54 -16.26 8.50
N GLU A 60 19.86 -16.32 7.20
CA GLU A 60 20.07 -15.20 6.26
C GLU A 60 18.85 -14.24 6.15
N ASN A 61 17.93 -14.29 7.12
CA ASN A 61 16.50 -14.05 6.94
C ASN A 61 15.82 -13.39 8.17
N SER A 62 16.53 -13.03 9.24
CA SER A 62 15.89 -12.64 10.51
C SER A 62 15.68 -11.13 10.75
N ALA A 63 16.32 -10.25 10.00
CA ALA A 63 16.20 -8.81 10.24
C ALA A 63 14.98 -8.22 9.47
N PRO A 64 13.96 -7.67 10.16
CA PRO A 64 12.77 -7.15 9.51
C PRO A 64 13.07 -5.94 8.63
N ASP A 65 12.39 -5.89 7.49
CA ASP A 65 12.33 -4.69 6.65
C ASP A 65 11.49 -3.61 7.34
N LYS A 66 11.78 -2.32 7.08
CA LYS A 66 11.05 -1.21 7.69
C LYS A 66 10.74 -0.09 6.70
N THR A 67 9.48 0.29 6.64
CA THR A 67 8.99 1.42 5.85
C THR A 67 9.44 2.73 6.49
N VAL A 68 10.03 3.60 5.67
CA VAL A 68 10.52 4.92 6.10
C VAL A 68 9.72 6.07 5.51
N GLY A 69 8.90 5.82 4.49
CA GLY A 69 7.97 6.81 3.97
C GLY A 69 7.34 6.43 2.66
N PHE A 70 6.55 7.36 2.13
CA PHE A 70 5.81 7.20 0.89
C PHE A 70 5.89 8.47 0.04
N ASP A 71 5.77 8.29 -1.27
CA ASP A 71 5.48 9.37 -2.21
C ASP A 71 4.23 8.99 -3.02
N VAL A 72 3.25 9.88 -3.09
CA VAL A 72 1.99 9.66 -3.80
C VAL A 72 1.87 10.65 -4.95
N HIS A 73 1.46 10.13 -6.11
CA HIS A 73 1.17 10.95 -7.29
C HIS A 73 -0.23 10.63 -7.80
N LYS A 74 -1.01 11.65 -8.09
CA LYS A 74 -2.32 11.53 -8.72
C LYS A 74 -2.18 11.51 -10.24
N TYR A 75 -2.85 10.58 -10.90
CA TYR A 75 -2.83 10.49 -12.36
C TYR A 75 -3.84 11.46 -12.98
N ASN A 76 -3.40 12.32 -13.88
CA ASN A 76 -4.27 13.21 -14.64
C ASN A 76 -4.47 12.66 -16.07
N PRO A 77 -5.67 12.13 -16.39
CA PRO A 77 -5.91 11.51 -17.70
C PRO A 77 -6.00 12.51 -18.86
N GLU A 78 -6.24 13.80 -18.59
CA GLU A 78 -6.38 14.80 -19.67
C GLU A 78 -5.05 15.08 -20.37
N ASN A 79 -3.95 14.99 -19.63
CA ASN A 79 -2.60 15.28 -20.11
C ASN A 79 -1.61 14.11 -19.91
N GLY A 80 -2.06 12.99 -19.33
CA GLY A 80 -1.26 11.80 -19.07
C GLY A 80 -0.20 11.98 -17.98
N SER A 81 -0.29 13.01 -17.14
CA SER A 81 0.76 13.35 -16.15
C SER A 81 0.50 12.75 -14.76
N LEU A 82 1.57 12.65 -13.98
CA LEU A 82 1.55 12.28 -12.57
C LEU A 82 1.82 13.53 -11.71
N GLU A 83 0.79 13.99 -11.02
CA GLU A 83 0.83 15.17 -10.15
C GLU A 83 1.21 14.75 -8.73
N TYR A 84 2.32 15.24 -8.20
CA TYR A 84 2.76 14.90 -6.84
C TYR A 84 1.79 15.46 -5.79
N MET A 85 1.36 14.59 -4.88
CA MET A 85 0.48 14.93 -3.77
C MET A 85 1.33 15.36 -2.57
N ASP A 86 1.34 16.65 -2.25
CA ASP A 86 2.14 17.17 -1.13
C ASP A 86 1.33 17.13 0.17
N ARG A 87 1.60 16.13 1.03
CA ARG A 87 1.07 16.02 2.41
C ARG A 87 -0.45 16.08 2.55
N SER A 88 -1.17 15.77 1.48
CA SER A 88 -2.62 15.61 1.44
C SER A 88 -2.93 14.44 0.53
N LEU A 89 -3.91 13.63 0.91
CA LEU A 89 -4.54 12.62 0.04
C LEU A 89 -5.99 13.00 -0.24
N ASP A 90 -6.31 14.29 -0.13
CA ASP A 90 -7.66 14.85 -0.29
C ASP A 90 -8.69 14.18 0.64
N GLY A 91 -8.26 13.82 1.86
CA GLY A 91 -9.11 13.15 2.85
C GLY A 91 -9.34 11.66 2.57
N LEU A 92 -8.63 11.07 1.60
CA LEU A 92 -8.66 9.63 1.35
C LEU A 92 -7.81 8.86 2.36
N ALA A 93 -8.19 7.61 2.59
CA ALA A 93 -7.42 6.58 3.27
C ALA A 93 -6.98 5.52 2.26
N PHE A 94 -5.68 5.33 2.12
CA PHE A 94 -5.08 4.39 1.15
C PHE A 94 -4.78 3.06 1.82
N PHE A 95 -4.97 1.96 1.10
CA PHE A 95 -4.65 0.61 1.54
C PHE A 95 -3.66 0.00 0.55
N ILE A 96 -2.46 -0.30 1.04
CA ILE A 96 -1.34 -0.77 0.23
C ILE A 96 -0.80 -2.06 0.84
N GLY A 97 -0.53 -3.05 0.00
CA GLY A 97 -0.03 -4.34 0.43
C GLY A 97 0.39 -5.18 -0.76
N PRO A 98 0.46 -6.52 -0.62
CA PRO A 98 0.91 -7.40 -1.70
C PRO A 98 0.06 -7.39 -2.98
N ASN A 99 -1.16 -6.87 -2.92
CA ASN A 99 -2.06 -6.74 -4.05
C ASN A 99 -2.08 -5.30 -4.57
N ASN A 100 -2.81 -5.08 -5.66
CA ASN A 100 -3.21 -3.73 -6.07
C ASN A 100 -3.84 -2.99 -4.89
N GLY A 101 -3.43 -1.74 -4.70
CA GLY A 101 -3.95 -0.93 -3.62
C GLY A 101 -5.29 -0.29 -3.99
N PHE A 102 -6.02 0.15 -2.98
CA PHE A 102 -7.25 0.91 -3.15
C PHE A 102 -7.33 2.04 -2.14
N ALA A 103 -8.16 3.03 -2.41
CA ALA A 103 -8.40 4.16 -1.51
C ALA A 103 -9.90 4.35 -1.27
N LEU A 104 -10.23 4.75 -0.04
CA LEU A 104 -11.59 5.04 0.39
C LEU A 104 -11.68 6.47 0.94
N SER A 105 -12.83 7.11 0.76
CA SER A 105 -13.13 8.39 1.40
C SER A 105 -13.28 8.24 2.92
N ALA A 106 -12.42 8.87 3.72
CA ALA A 106 -12.56 8.85 5.18
C ALA A 106 -13.81 9.58 5.66
N ALA A 107 -14.40 10.45 4.82
CA ALA A 107 -15.68 11.09 5.14
C ALA A 107 -16.88 10.11 5.09
N GLU A 108 -16.78 9.05 4.29
CA GLU A 108 -17.80 7.99 4.19
C GLU A 108 -17.60 6.88 5.24
N TYR A 109 -16.37 6.72 5.73
CA TYR A 109 -15.98 5.71 6.72
C TYR A 109 -15.30 6.41 7.91
N PRO A 110 -16.08 6.91 8.90
CA PRO A 110 -15.56 7.73 10.00
C PRO A 110 -14.50 7.04 10.87
N GLU A 111 -14.41 5.71 10.81
CA GLU A 111 -13.39 4.92 11.49
C GLU A 111 -12.00 5.04 10.84
N LEU A 112 -11.95 5.48 9.58
CA LEU A 112 -10.70 5.69 8.85
C LEU A 112 -10.10 7.06 9.20
N LYS A 113 -8.78 7.09 9.28
CA LYS A 113 -8.05 8.34 9.43
C LYS A 113 -7.89 8.99 8.04
N PRO A 114 -8.31 10.24 7.84
CA PRO A 114 -8.06 10.94 6.59
C PRO A 114 -6.55 11.11 6.37
N ASP A 115 -6.14 11.23 5.11
CA ASP A 115 -4.75 11.44 4.71
C ASP A 115 -3.79 10.39 5.28
N SER A 116 -4.24 9.13 5.34
CA SER A 116 -3.47 8.04 5.94
C SER A 116 -3.29 6.88 4.95
N ILE A 117 -2.14 6.21 5.04
CA ILE A 117 -1.79 5.02 4.27
C ILE A 117 -1.68 3.84 5.24
N TYR A 118 -2.60 2.89 5.10
CA TYR A 118 -2.61 1.62 5.79
C TYR A 118 -1.80 0.63 4.96
N TYR A 119 -0.64 0.23 5.45
CA TYR A 119 0.31 -0.54 4.66
C TYR A 119 0.61 -1.90 5.30
N THR A 120 0.87 -2.88 4.44
CA THR A 120 1.38 -4.20 4.85
C THR A 120 2.61 -4.55 4.02
N GLY A 121 3.69 -4.91 4.72
CA GLY A 121 4.96 -5.27 4.09
C GLY A 121 4.86 -6.56 3.29
N MET A 122 5.64 -6.64 2.21
CA MET A 122 5.79 -7.84 1.40
C MET A 122 6.57 -8.90 2.18
N GLY A 123 5.86 -9.79 2.88
CA GLY A 123 6.48 -10.90 3.62
C GLY A 123 7.18 -10.50 4.94
N SER A 124 6.98 -9.28 5.42
CA SER A 124 7.56 -8.76 6.67
C SER A 124 6.47 -8.42 7.71
N HIS A 125 6.88 -8.33 8.98
CA HIS A 125 6.05 -7.82 10.08
C HIS A 125 5.79 -6.30 10.00
N ASP A 126 6.20 -5.65 8.90
CA ASP A 126 6.10 -4.20 8.74
C ASP A 126 4.68 -3.83 8.31
N VAL A 127 3.82 -3.67 9.31
CA VAL A 127 2.41 -3.36 9.15
C VAL A 127 2.10 -2.12 9.99
N GLY A 128 1.48 -1.12 9.38
CA GLY A 128 1.29 0.15 10.06
C GLY A 128 0.34 1.11 9.35
N ILE A 129 0.19 2.26 9.98
CA ILE A 129 -0.56 3.39 9.45
C ILE A 129 0.42 4.56 9.35
N PHE A 130 0.63 5.07 8.15
CA PHE A 130 1.40 6.28 7.89
C PHE A 130 0.45 7.46 7.70
N ASN A 131 0.52 8.45 8.58
CA ASN A 131 -0.15 9.73 8.37
C ASN A 131 0.66 10.53 7.35
N TYR A 132 0.08 10.73 6.16
CA TYR A 132 0.74 11.37 5.02
C TYR A 132 0.91 12.88 5.23
N ARG A 133 0.04 13.50 6.02
CA ARG A 133 0.10 14.94 6.32
C ARG A 133 1.24 15.28 7.28
N ASP A 134 1.36 14.48 8.33
CA ASP A 134 2.29 14.72 9.43
C ASP A 134 3.59 13.90 9.30
N GLU A 135 3.66 12.99 8.33
CA GLU A 135 4.78 12.06 8.07
C GLU A 135 5.10 11.17 9.29
N THR A 136 4.07 10.75 10.04
CA THR A 136 4.24 9.93 11.25
C THR A 136 3.70 8.52 11.08
N PHE A 137 4.37 7.56 11.72
CA PHE A 137 3.94 6.17 11.79
C PHE A 137 3.12 5.90 13.05
N SER A 138 2.11 5.05 12.92
CA SER A 138 1.34 4.49 14.03
C SER A 138 1.20 2.98 13.84
N PRO A 139 1.16 2.18 14.92
CA PRO A 139 0.87 0.77 14.81
C PRO A 139 -0.54 0.55 14.24
N CYS A 140 -0.71 -0.50 13.44
CA CYS A 140 -2.01 -0.99 13.01
C CYS A 140 -2.48 -2.09 13.97
N PHE A 141 -3.79 -2.33 14.06
CA PHE A 141 -4.45 -3.26 15.00
C PHE A 141 -3.99 -4.74 14.94
N TYR A 142 -3.03 -5.06 14.07
CA TYR A 142 -2.48 -6.40 13.94
C TYR A 142 -1.47 -6.67 15.07
N PRO A 143 -1.65 -7.73 15.87
CA PRO A 143 -0.66 -8.10 16.89
C PRO A 143 0.63 -8.54 16.18
N CYS A 144 1.61 -7.65 16.11
CA CYS A 144 2.97 -8.02 15.74
C CYS A 144 3.64 -8.58 16.99
N ASP A 145 3.55 -9.89 17.23
CA ASP A 145 4.45 -10.54 18.18
C ASP A 145 5.84 -10.55 17.55
N VAL A 146 6.62 -9.50 17.82
CA VAL A 146 8.00 -9.32 17.32
C VAL A 146 8.92 -10.49 17.74
N GLN A 147 8.51 -11.29 18.74
CA GLN A 147 9.23 -12.48 19.20
C GLN A 147 8.75 -13.80 18.58
N SER A 148 7.67 -13.79 17.79
CA SER A 148 7.18 -14.96 17.07
C SER A 148 8.06 -15.23 15.85
N VAL A 149 8.79 -16.35 15.87
CA VAL A 149 9.56 -16.85 14.71
C VAL A 149 8.63 -17.39 13.61
N GLU A 150 7.34 -17.59 13.90
CA GLU A 150 6.36 -17.95 12.87
C GLU A 150 6.11 -16.76 11.96
N ARG A 151 6.67 -16.83 10.74
CA ARG A 151 6.37 -15.94 9.62
C ARG A 151 4.93 -16.16 9.17
N THR A 152 3.97 -15.58 9.88
CA THR A 152 2.61 -15.45 9.35
C THR A 152 2.64 -14.42 8.23
N ASN A 153 2.12 -14.76 7.05
CA ASN A 153 1.96 -13.78 5.98
C ASN A 153 1.19 -12.57 6.52
N GLY A 154 1.70 -11.36 6.26
CA GLY A 154 1.05 -10.12 6.65
C GLY A 154 -0.40 -10.05 6.14
N PRO A 155 -1.27 -9.27 6.78
CA PRO A 155 -2.65 -9.15 6.35
C PRO A 155 -2.71 -8.63 4.91
N MET A 156 -3.70 -9.12 4.17
CA MET A 156 -3.98 -8.72 2.80
C MET A 156 -5.19 -7.79 2.81
N TRP A 157 -5.09 -6.65 2.14
CA TRP A 157 -6.22 -5.73 2.04
C TRP A 157 -7.20 -6.21 0.97
N PHE A 158 -8.49 -6.19 1.31
CA PHE A 158 -9.58 -6.49 0.41
C PHE A 158 -10.45 -5.25 0.28
N THR A 159 -10.79 -4.91 -0.96
CA THR A 159 -11.76 -3.84 -1.23
C THR A 159 -13.14 -4.24 -0.70
N PRO A 160 -13.89 -3.34 -0.04
CA PRO A 160 -15.24 -3.61 0.42
C PRO A 160 -16.26 -3.74 -0.74
N THR A 161 -15.88 -3.35 -1.96
CA THR A 161 -16.76 -3.34 -3.13
C THR A 161 -16.80 -4.72 -3.81
N PRO A 162 -17.97 -5.25 -4.20
CA PRO A 162 -18.02 -6.42 -5.08
C PRO A 162 -17.35 -6.09 -6.42
N LEU A 163 -16.61 -7.06 -6.96
CA LEU A 163 -15.72 -7.05 -8.15
C LEU A 163 -16.29 -6.44 -9.47
N VAL A 164 -16.74 -5.18 -9.52
CA VAL A 164 -17.42 -4.66 -10.72
C VAL A 164 -16.57 -3.75 -11.61
N ARG A 165 -15.48 -3.12 -11.16
CA ARG A 165 -14.62 -2.31 -12.05
C ARG A 165 -13.17 -2.26 -11.58
N PHE A 166 -12.29 -3.00 -12.25
CA PHE A 166 -10.85 -2.75 -12.17
C PHE A 166 -10.45 -1.87 -13.36
N PRO A 167 -10.18 -0.57 -13.16
CA PRO A 167 -9.47 0.19 -14.17
C PRO A 167 -8.05 -0.38 -14.30
N PHE A 168 -7.61 -0.63 -15.53
CA PHE A 168 -6.21 -0.95 -15.81
C PHE A 168 -5.62 0.12 -16.70
N LEU A 169 -4.36 0.46 -16.42
CA LEU A 169 -3.59 1.37 -17.26
C LEU A 169 -3.00 0.59 -18.43
N VAL A 170 -3.14 1.15 -19.62
CA VAL A 170 -2.52 0.64 -20.85
C VAL A 170 -1.50 1.67 -21.31
N GLU A 171 -0.25 1.25 -21.50
CA GLU A 171 0.75 2.05 -22.19
C GLU A 171 0.45 2.03 -23.68
N ASN A 172 0.24 3.21 -24.25
CA ASN A 172 -0.01 3.40 -25.67
C ASN A 172 1.32 3.42 -26.43
N ASP A 173 1.26 3.22 -27.75
CA ASP A 173 2.46 3.19 -28.63
C ASP A 173 3.30 4.49 -28.58
N ASP A 174 2.72 5.60 -28.10
CA ASP A 174 3.38 6.90 -27.94
C ASP A 174 4.00 7.13 -26.54
N GLY A 175 3.94 6.12 -25.65
CA GLY A 175 4.44 6.19 -24.28
C GLY A 175 3.49 6.88 -23.28
N SER A 176 2.30 7.30 -23.71
CA SER A 176 1.26 7.80 -22.81
C SER A 176 0.49 6.65 -22.14
N LEU A 177 -0.10 6.90 -20.97
CA LEU A 177 -0.95 5.93 -20.28
C LEU A 177 -2.43 6.22 -20.59
N SER A 178 -3.25 5.20 -20.75
CA SER A 178 -4.71 5.33 -20.87
C SER A 178 -5.43 4.43 -19.86
N CYS A 179 -6.54 4.91 -19.30
CA CYS A 179 -7.34 4.15 -18.34
C CYS A 179 -8.48 3.42 -19.08
N ALA A 180 -8.47 2.09 -19.04
CA ALA A 180 -9.54 1.26 -19.59
C ALA A 180 -10.36 0.62 -18.47
N THR A 181 -11.69 0.65 -18.58
CA THR A 181 -12.60 -0.01 -17.63
C THR A 181 -13.27 -1.21 -18.28
N SER A 182 -13.14 -2.40 -17.70
CA SER A 182 -14.03 -3.53 -18.04
C SER A 182 -15.29 -3.44 -17.18
N SER A 183 -16.47 -3.51 -17.81
CA SER A 183 -17.75 -3.61 -17.12
C SER A 183 -18.25 -5.05 -17.21
N PHE A 184 -18.24 -5.78 -16.10
CA PHE A 184 -18.98 -7.03 -15.99
C PHE A 184 -20.39 -6.74 -15.48
N THR A 185 -21.38 -6.80 -16.37
CA THR A 185 -22.79 -6.86 -15.97
C THR A 185 -23.09 -8.26 -15.45
N TYR A 186 -23.33 -8.38 -14.14
CA TYR A 186 -23.91 -9.60 -13.59
C TYR A 186 -25.34 -9.78 -14.11
N PRO A 187 -25.73 -10.97 -14.61
CA PRO A 187 -27.13 -11.25 -14.83
C PRO A 187 -27.85 -11.19 -13.48
N SER A 188 -28.92 -10.40 -13.42
CA SER A 188 -29.79 -10.27 -12.25
C SER A 188 -30.21 -11.66 -11.75
N ARG A 189 -29.93 -11.96 -10.47
CA ARG A 189 -30.39 -13.18 -9.78
C ARG A 189 -31.90 -13.31 -9.93
N THR A 190 -32.36 -14.23 -10.77
CA THR A 190 -33.71 -14.77 -10.67
C THR A 190 -33.81 -15.50 -9.33
N LYS A 191 -34.83 -15.15 -8.53
CA LYS A 191 -35.17 -15.85 -7.28
C LYS A 191 -35.26 -17.36 -7.57
N LEU A 192 -34.53 -18.16 -6.78
CA LEU A 192 -34.78 -19.59 -6.70
C LEU A 192 -36.23 -19.80 -6.22
N ASP A 193 -36.99 -20.54 -7.01
CA ASP A 193 -38.35 -20.96 -6.70
C ASP A 193 -38.29 -22.01 -5.57
N GLU A 194 -38.77 -21.66 -4.37
CA GLU A 194 -38.74 -22.52 -3.18
C GLU A 194 -39.70 -23.73 -3.26
N THR A 195 -40.29 -24.00 -4.43
CA THR A 195 -41.22 -25.12 -4.64
C THR A 195 -40.54 -26.47 -4.94
N LEU A 196 -39.21 -26.53 -5.06
CA LEU A 196 -38.46 -27.78 -5.30
C LEU A 196 -37.91 -28.46 -4.03
N LEU A 197 -38.29 -27.98 -2.84
CA LEU A 197 -37.96 -28.63 -1.56
C LEU A 197 -39.23 -29.11 -0.86
N LYS A 198 -39.91 -30.10 -1.45
CA LYS A 198 -40.83 -31.03 -0.74
C LYS A 198 -40.79 -32.41 -1.36
#